data_AF-G7NDQ8-F1
#
_entry.id   AF-G7NDQ8-F1
#
_cell.length_a   1.000
_cell.length_b   1.000
_cell.length_c   1.000
_cell.angle_alpha   90.00
_cell.angle_beta   90.00
_cell.angle_gamma   90.00
#
_symmetry.space_group_name_H-M   'P 1'
#
loop_
_entity.id
_entity.type
_entity.pdbx_description
1 polymer ?
#
loop_
_entity_poly.entity_id
_entity_poly.type
_entity_poly.pdbx_seq_one_letter_code
_entity_poly.pdbx_strand_id
1 'polypeptide(L)'
;MCYQGYGYPLRLFLEEGGVVTVCKINTQEPEETLDFDFCSTNVINKIILQSEGLREAFSELDMMSEVLQITMSLDKPYFRLSTFGNARSSHLDYPKDSDLMEAFHCNQIQVNRYKISLLKPSTKALVLSCKVSIRTDNRGFLSSQYMIRNEDGQICFVEYYCCPDEEVPESES
;
A
#
# COMPACT_ATOMS: atom_id res chain seq x y z
N MET A 1 28.49 -4.52 -0.17
CA MET A 1 27.86 -4.73 -1.50
C MET A 1 28.70 -4.02 -2.56
N CYS A 2 29.00 -4.66 -3.69
CA CYS A 2 29.83 -4.08 -4.74
C CYS A 2 29.22 -4.29 -6.13
N TYR A 3 29.09 -3.22 -6.91
CA TYR A 3 28.69 -3.24 -8.33
C TYR A 3 29.65 -2.37 -9.13
N GLN A 4 30.32 -2.93 -10.15
CA GLN A 4 31.38 -2.24 -10.90
C GLN A 4 30.86 -1.42 -12.09
N GLY A 5 29.55 -1.47 -12.37
CA GLY A 5 28.94 -0.79 -13.50
C GLY A 5 28.37 -1.76 -14.53
N TYR A 6 27.98 -1.21 -15.67
CA TYR A 6 27.29 -1.93 -16.74
C TYR A 6 28.04 -3.20 -17.17
N GLY A 7 27.31 -4.31 -17.31
CA GLY A 7 27.86 -5.62 -17.69
C GLY A 7 28.56 -6.41 -16.58
N TYR A 8 28.73 -5.84 -15.37
CA TYR A 8 29.35 -6.53 -14.24
C TYR A 8 28.30 -7.07 -13.25
N PRO A 9 28.56 -8.19 -12.56
CA PRO A 9 27.63 -8.72 -11.55
C PRO A 9 27.56 -7.84 -10.30
N LEU A 10 26.44 -7.95 -9.58
CA LEU A 10 26.33 -7.54 -8.19
C LEU A 10 27.06 -8.58 -7.32
N ARG A 11 28.00 -8.12 -6.49
CA ARG A 11 28.70 -8.97 -5.53
C ARG A 11 28.28 -8.65 -4.10
N LEU A 12 27.88 -9.69 -3.37
CA LEU A 12 27.57 -9.64 -1.95
C LEU A 12 28.64 -10.38 -1.17
N PHE A 13 29.06 -9.80 -0.05
CA PHE A 13 29.97 -10.40 0.91
C PHE A 13 29.22 -10.40 2.23
N LEU A 14 28.87 -11.57 2.73
CA LEU A 14 28.21 -11.76 4.03
C LEU A 14 29.22 -12.43 4.96
N GLU A 15 29.35 -11.91 6.16
CA GLU A 15 30.24 -12.47 7.18
C GLU A 15 29.43 -12.69 8.45
N GLU A 16 29.56 -13.89 9.01
CA GLU A 16 28.94 -14.27 10.29
C GLU A 16 29.91 -15.19 11.04
N GLY A 17 30.41 -14.74 12.19
CA GLY A 17 31.26 -15.55 13.06
C GLY A 17 32.59 -15.99 12.43
N GLY A 18 33.17 -15.18 11.55
CA GLY A 18 34.40 -15.47 10.81
C GLY A 18 34.21 -16.27 9.52
N VAL A 19 32.99 -16.77 9.24
CA VAL A 19 32.67 -17.45 7.99
C VAL A 19 32.24 -16.44 6.95
N VAL A 20 32.89 -16.43 5.78
CA VAL A 20 32.61 -15.50 4.69
C VAL A 20 31.89 -16.21 3.54
N THR A 21 30.71 -15.72 3.20
CA THR A 21 29.95 -16.12 2.01
C THR A 21 30.05 -15.04 0.94
N VAL A 22 30.45 -15.44 -0.28
CA VAL A 22 30.55 -14.53 -1.43
C VAL A 22 29.53 -14.94 -2.49
N CYS A 23 28.59 -14.04 -2.79
CA CYS A 23 27.59 -14.24 -3.84
C CYS A 23 27.92 -13.39 -5.07
N LYS A 24 27.72 -13.96 -6.26
CA LYS A 24 27.79 -13.27 -7.54
C LYS A 24 26.44 -13.39 -8.24
N ILE A 25 25.73 -12.27 -8.37
CA ILE A 25 24.40 -12.19 -8.98
C ILE A 25 24.56 -11.44 -10.30
N ASN A 26 24.23 -12.09 -11.42
CA ASN A 26 24.30 -11.47 -12.73
C ASN A 26 23.23 -10.37 -12.85
N THR A 27 23.61 -9.21 -13.39
CA THR A 27 22.69 -8.08 -13.60
C THR A 27 22.11 -8.11 -15.01
N GLN A 28 20.94 -7.49 -15.18
CA GLN A 28 20.26 -7.33 -16.46
C GLN A 28 20.11 -5.84 -16.77
N GLU A 29 19.87 -5.52 -18.04
CA GLU A 29 19.51 -4.16 -18.45
C GLU A 29 18.10 -3.83 -17.94
N PRO A 30 17.88 -2.66 -17.30
CA PRO A 30 16.56 -2.29 -16.83
C PRO A 30 15.58 -2.14 -18.00
N GLU A 31 14.40 -2.73 -17.86
CA GLU A 31 13.26 -2.42 -18.72
C GLU A 31 12.63 -1.08 -18.31
N GLU A 32 11.67 -0.60 -19.12
CA GLU A 32 10.93 0.62 -18.82
C GLU A 32 10.25 0.52 -17.44
N THR A 33 10.59 1.45 -16.56
CA THR A 33 9.96 1.59 -15.25
C THR A 33 8.72 2.44 -15.37
N LEU A 34 7.60 1.94 -14.84
CA LEU A 34 6.36 2.72 -14.77
C LEU A 34 6.56 3.96 -13.89
N ASP A 35 6.17 5.12 -14.42
CA ASP A 35 6.04 6.37 -13.67
C ASP A 35 4.56 6.70 -13.53
N PHE A 36 4.06 6.69 -12.29
CA PHE A 36 2.66 6.95 -11.99
C PHE A 36 2.34 8.45 -11.89
N ASP A 37 3.36 9.33 -11.86
CA ASP A 37 3.20 10.78 -11.67
C ASP A 37 2.26 11.14 -10.50
N PHE A 38 2.46 10.49 -9.35
CA PHE A 38 1.63 10.71 -8.15
C PHE A 38 2.10 11.96 -7.41
N CYS A 39 1.76 13.13 -7.94
CA CYS A 39 2.16 14.41 -7.37
C CYS A 39 1.32 14.82 -6.15
N SER A 40 1.97 15.36 -5.12
CA SER A 40 1.30 15.85 -3.90
C SER A 40 0.22 16.91 -4.14
N THR A 41 0.30 17.67 -5.23
CA THR A 41 -0.69 18.70 -5.61
C THR A 41 -2.02 18.10 -6.09
N ASN A 42 -2.01 16.84 -6.53
CA ASN A 42 -3.17 16.16 -7.08
C ASN A 42 -3.86 15.25 -6.05
N VAL A 43 -3.33 15.18 -4.82
CA VAL A 43 -3.88 14.37 -3.73
C VAL A 43 -5.18 14.98 -3.25
N ILE A 44 -6.26 14.21 -3.35
CA ILE A 44 -7.61 14.61 -2.93
C ILE A 44 -7.83 14.26 -1.46
N ASN A 45 -7.48 13.03 -1.08
CA ASN A 45 -7.63 12.53 0.27
C ASN A 45 -6.33 11.93 0.78
N LYS A 46 -6.01 12.16 2.05
CA LYS A 46 -4.86 11.62 2.76
C LYS A 46 -5.25 11.21 4.16
N ILE A 47 -4.92 9.98 4.52
CA ILE A 47 -5.08 9.42 5.86
C ILE A 47 -3.75 8.84 6.33
N ILE A 48 -3.44 8.97 7.62
CA ILE A 48 -2.35 8.25 8.28
C ILE A 48 -2.94 7.43 9.42
N LEU A 49 -2.71 6.12 9.37
CA LEU A 49 -3.14 5.16 10.38
C LEU A 49 -1.92 4.54 11.07
N GLN A 50 -2.11 4.16 12.34
CA GLN A 50 -1.29 3.15 12.96
C GLN A 50 -1.46 1.84 12.19
N SER A 51 -0.35 1.20 11.81
CA SER A 51 -0.39 0.03 10.92
C SER A 51 -1.17 -1.15 11.50
N GLU A 52 -1.30 -1.23 12.83
CA GLU A 52 -2.12 -2.24 13.51
C GLU A 52 -3.58 -2.22 13.04
N GLY A 53 -4.17 -1.03 12.94
CA GLY A 53 -5.55 -0.89 12.50
C GLY A 53 -5.77 -1.48 11.12
N LEU A 54 -4.85 -1.26 10.18
CA LEU A 54 -4.97 -1.81 8.83
C LEU A 54 -4.64 -3.31 8.77
N ARG A 55 -3.78 -3.83 9.65
CA ARG A 55 -3.50 -5.28 9.75
C ARG A 55 -4.76 -6.05 10.13
N GLU A 56 -5.51 -5.52 11.10
CA GLU A 56 -6.81 -6.08 11.50
C GLU A 56 -7.75 -6.13 10.29
N ALA A 57 -7.83 -5.05 9.49
CA ALA A 57 -8.63 -5.04 8.26
C ALA A 57 -8.30 -6.19 7.33
N PHE A 58 -7.02 -6.37 6.98
CA PHE A 58 -6.62 -7.40 6.05
C PHE A 58 -6.79 -8.82 6.61
N SER A 59 -6.94 -8.96 7.94
CA SER A 59 -7.27 -10.24 8.57
C SER A 59 -8.78 -10.54 8.60
N GLU A 60 -9.62 -9.51 8.67
CA GLU A 60 -11.08 -9.63 8.75
C GLU A 60 -11.78 -9.62 7.39
N LEU A 61 -11.20 -8.91 6.41
CA LEU A 61 -11.79 -8.76 5.09
C LEU A 61 -11.69 -10.06 4.29
N ASP A 62 -12.71 -10.31 3.46
CA ASP A 62 -12.72 -11.44 2.55
C ASP A 62 -11.71 -11.24 1.41
N MET A 63 -10.50 -11.79 1.61
CA MET A 63 -9.41 -11.76 0.63
C MET A 63 -9.65 -12.66 -0.59
N MET A 64 -10.79 -13.36 -0.65
CA MET A 64 -11.26 -14.10 -1.84
C MET A 64 -12.13 -13.24 -2.76
N SER A 65 -12.57 -12.05 -2.30
CA SER A 65 -13.24 -11.08 -3.17
C SER A 65 -12.30 -10.63 -4.29
N GLU A 66 -12.84 -10.28 -5.46
CA GLU A 66 -12.01 -9.80 -6.57
C GLU A 66 -11.49 -8.38 -6.32
N VAL A 67 -12.24 -7.59 -5.55
CA VAL A 67 -12.07 -6.14 -5.41
C VAL A 67 -12.10 -5.70 -3.95
N LEU A 68 -11.20 -4.77 -3.62
CA LEU A 68 -11.25 -3.96 -2.42
C LEU A 68 -11.74 -2.57 -2.79
N GLN A 69 -12.87 -2.15 -2.24
CA GLN A 69 -13.35 -0.78 -2.35
C GLN A 69 -12.88 0.04 -1.15
N ILE A 70 -12.33 1.21 -1.44
CA ILE A 70 -11.89 2.19 -0.46
C ILE A 70 -12.79 3.42 -0.58
N THR A 71 -13.44 3.79 0.52
CA THR A 71 -14.22 5.02 0.64
C THR A 71 -13.51 5.98 1.58
N MET A 72 -13.27 7.20 1.12
CA MET A 72 -12.69 8.31 1.90
C MET A 72 -13.63 9.51 1.79
N SER A 73 -14.06 10.08 2.91
CA SER A 73 -15.10 11.11 2.98
C SER A 73 -14.96 11.99 4.22
N LEU A 74 -15.40 13.25 4.17
CA LEU A 74 -15.55 14.08 5.38
C LEU A 74 -16.73 13.66 6.25
N ASP A 75 -17.71 12.98 5.65
CA ASP A 75 -18.90 12.47 6.31
C ASP A 75 -18.76 10.98 6.62
N LYS A 76 -19.58 10.49 7.56
CA LYS A 76 -19.64 9.05 7.89
C LYS A 76 -19.80 8.22 6.61
N PRO A 77 -19.03 7.13 6.44
CA PRO A 77 -18.22 6.44 7.46
C PRO A 77 -16.78 6.97 7.63
N TYR A 78 -16.43 8.12 7.05
CA TYR A 78 -15.08 8.70 7.01
C TYR A 78 -14.09 7.88 6.18
N PHE A 79 -13.58 6.78 6.72
CA PHE A 79 -12.72 5.84 6.01
C PHE A 79 -13.30 4.44 6.12
N ARG A 80 -13.63 3.84 4.97
CA ARG A 80 -14.21 2.49 4.90
C ARG A 80 -13.45 1.63 3.91
N LEU A 81 -13.17 0.41 4.32
CA LEU A 81 -12.70 -0.67 3.46
C LEU A 81 -13.85 -1.66 3.24
N SER A 82 -14.07 -2.10 2.01
CA SER A 82 -15.17 -3.01 1.68
C SER A 82 -14.76 -4.09 0.70
N THR A 83 -15.15 -5.32 0.98
CA THR A 83 -15.03 -6.44 0.04
C THR A 83 -16.42 -6.99 -0.29
N PHE A 84 -16.55 -7.57 -1.48
CA PHE A 84 -17.82 -8.07 -2.01
C PHE A 84 -17.61 -9.53 -2.38
N GLY A 85 -17.94 -10.45 -1.47
CA GLY A 85 -17.93 -11.87 -1.72
C GLY A 85 -19.24 -12.34 -2.35
N ASN A 86 -19.28 -13.60 -2.81
CA ASN A 86 -20.41 -14.17 -3.57
C ASN A 86 -21.78 -14.10 -2.87
N ALA A 87 -21.84 -13.99 -1.55
CA ALA A 87 -23.10 -13.96 -0.80
C ALA A 87 -23.17 -12.88 0.30
N ARG A 88 -22.08 -12.17 0.60
CA ARG A 88 -22.02 -11.16 1.66
C ARG A 88 -20.97 -10.11 1.34
N SER A 89 -21.31 -8.85 1.54
CA SER A 89 -20.35 -7.76 1.62
C SER A 89 -19.80 -7.63 3.03
N SER A 90 -18.49 -7.40 3.15
CA SER A 90 -17.84 -7.04 4.40
C SER A 90 -17.44 -5.57 4.35
N HIS A 91 -17.63 -4.86 5.46
CA HIS A 91 -17.31 -3.45 5.58
C HIS A 91 -16.57 -3.23 6.90
N LEU A 92 -15.46 -2.50 6.84
CA LEU A 92 -14.71 -2.08 8.01
C LEU A 92 -14.56 -0.56 8.00
N ASP A 93 -15.01 0.08 9.09
CA ASP A 93 -15.11 1.52 9.22
C ASP A 93 -14.11 2.04 10.25
N TYR A 94 -13.39 3.09 9.89
CA TYR A 94 -12.50 3.84 10.77
C TYR A 94 -13.05 5.25 10.96
N PRO A 95 -13.59 5.56 12.15
CA PRO A 95 -13.94 6.92 12.51
C PRO A 95 -12.73 7.86 12.44
N LYS A 96 -12.95 9.12 12.07
CA LYS A 96 -11.88 10.13 12.01
C LYS A 96 -11.22 10.42 13.37
N ASP A 97 -11.91 10.10 14.46
CA ASP A 97 -11.52 10.25 15.86
C ASP A 97 -11.08 8.92 16.50
N SER A 98 -10.86 7.87 15.70
CA SER A 98 -10.27 6.61 16.17
C SER A 98 -8.86 6.83 16.73
N ASP A 99 -8.50 6.13 17.80
CA ASP A 99 -7.14 6.13 18.36
C ASP A 99 -6.07 5.65 17.34
N LEU A 100 -6.50 4.85 16.36
CA LEU A 100 -5.67 4.38 15.26
C LEU A 100 -5.40 5.46 14.20
N MET A 101 -6.21 6.53 14.18
CA MET A 101 -6.15 7.63 13.22
C MET A 101 -5.19 8.71 13.69
N GLU A 102 -4.02 8.79 13.07
CA GLU A 102 -3.02 9.83 13.40
C GLU A 102 -3.22 11.12 12.61
N ALA A 103 -3.71 11.00 11.37
CA ALA A 103 -3.98 12.16 10.54
C ALA A 103 -5.14 11.88 9.59
N PHE A 104 -6.08 12.81 9.51
CA PHE A 104 -7.25 12.71 8.65
C PHE A 104 -7.41 13.99 7.82
N HIS A 105 -7.12 13.90 6.53
CA HIS A 105 -7.19 15.01 5.58
C HIS A 105 -7.97 14.55 4.35
N CYS A 106 -9.28 14.47 4.47
CA CYS A 106 -10.17 14.23 3.34
C CYS A 106 -10.84 15.54 2.94
N ASN A 107 -10.84 15.86 1.65
CA ASN A 107 -11.47 17.09 1.14
C ASN A 107 -12.71 16.79 0.30
N GLN A 108 -12.80 15.58 -0.27
CA GLN A 108 -13.87 15.19 -1.17
C GLN A 108 -14.21 13.71 -0.96
N ILE A 109 -15.49 13.37 -1.10
CA ILE A 109 -15.92 11.98 -1.10
C ILE A 109 -15.34 11.29 -2.34
N GLN A 110 -14.52 10.26 -2.13
CA GLN A 110 -14.05 9.35 -3.17
C GLN A 110 -14.33 7.91 -2.79
N VAL A 111 -14.80 7.16 -3.78
CA VAL A 111 -15.03 5.71 -3.69
C VAL A 111 -14.32 5.09 -4.87
N ASN A 112 -13.19 4.43 -4.60
CA ASN A 112 -12.38 3.78 -5.62
C ASN A 112 -12.32 2.28 -5.35
N ARG A 113 -12.30 1.46 -6.41
CA ARG A 113 -12.19 0.01 -6.34
C ARG A 113 -10.81 -0.39 -6.84
N TYR A 114 -10.25 -1.47 -6.31
CA TYR A 114 -8.92 -1.97 -6.67
C TYR A 114 -8.95 -3.49 -6.69
N LYS A 115 -8.31 -4.13 -7.67
CA LYS A 115 -8.18 -5.59 -7.69
C LYS A 115 -7.38 -6.06 -6.48
N ILE A 116 -8.00 -6.87 -5.61
CA ILE A 116 -7.39 -7.23 -4.32
C ILE A 116 -6.09 -8.02 -4.51
N SER A 117 -6.01 -8.79 -5.61
CA SER A 117 -4.83 -9.58 -5.97
C SER A 117 -3.59 -8.70 -6.20
N LEU A 118 -3.79 -7.47 -6.67
CA LEU A 118 -2.72 -6.48 -6.86
C LEU A 118 -2.32 -5.78 -5.56
N LEU A 119 -3.25 -5.64 -4.61
CA LEU A 119 -2.98 -5.03 -3.30
C LEU A 119 -2.44 -6.01 -2.26
N LYS A 120 -2.74 -7.30 -2.39
CA LYS A 120 -2.34 -8.35 -1.43
C LYS A 120 -0.84 -8.35 -1.11
N PRO A 121 0.10 -8.16 -2.07
CA PRO A 121 1.53 -8.10 -1.76
C PRO A 121 1.93 -6.94 -0.83
N SER A 122 1.18 -5.84 -0.81
CA SER A 122 1.44 -4.69 0.07
C SER A 122 1.35 -5.03 1.56
N THR A 123 0.64 -6.12 1.90
CA THR A 123 0.55 -6.63 3.28
C THR A 123 1.92 -6.99 3.87
N LYS A 124 2.89 -7.38 3.04
CA LYS A 124 4.27 -7.65 3.49
C LYS A 124 4.93 -6.40 4.08
N ALA A 125 4.73 -5.24 3.44
CA ALA A 125 5.22 -3.97 3.95
C ALA A 125 4.41 -3.52 5.18
N LEU A 126 3.10 -3.75 5.16
CA LEU A 126 2.21 -3.44 6.29
C LEU A 126 2.63 -4.15 7.58
N VAL A 127 2.97 -5.44 7.51
CA VAL A 127 3.40 -6.25 8.67
C VAL A 127 4.65 -5.67 9.34
N LEU A 128 5.60 -5.15 8.56
CA LEU A 128 6.83 -4.56 9.06
C LEU A 128 6.68 -3.10 9.50
N SER A 129 5.60 -2.45 9.07
CA SER A 129 5.39 -1.02 9.30
C SER A 129 4.77 -0.71 10.66
N CYS A 130 5.11 0.47 11.16
CA CYS A 130 4.49 1.06 12.35
C CYS A 130 3.37 2.04 11.99
N LYS A 131 3.47 2.72 10.84
CA LYS A 131 2.45 3.63 10.31
C LYS A 131 2.25 3.42 8.81
N VAL A 132 1.06 3.72 8.33
CA VAL A 132 0.72 3.71 6.91
C VAL A 132 0.02 5.01 6.53
N SER A 133 0.52 5.67 5.48
CA SER A 133 -0.17 6.78 4.82
C SER A 133 -0.90 6.28 3.59
N ILE A 134 -2.21 6.49 3.53
CA ILE A 134 -3.07 6.14 2.41
C ILE A 134 -3.50 7.43 1.72
N ARG A 135 -3.27 7.52 0.41
CA ARG A 135 -3.61 8.69 -0.40
C ARG A 135 -4.32 8.27 -1.68
N THR A 136 -5.27 9.09 -2.11
CA THR A 136 -5.89 8.99 -3.43
C THR A 136 -5.80 10.31 -4.17
N ASP A 137 -5.56 10.24 -5.48
CA ASP A 137 -5.54 11.42 -6.35
C ASP A 137 -6.86 11.60 -7.11
N ASN A 138 -6.91 12.62 -7.98
CA ASN A 138 -8.06 12.92 -8.83
C ASN A 138 -8.38 11.83 -9.87
N ARG A 139 -7.42 10.97 -10.22
CA ARG A 139 -7.59 9.83 -11.13
C ARG A 139 -8.08 8.58 -10.40
N GLY A 140 -8.13 8.61 -9.06
CA GLY A 140 -8.45 7.44 -8.23
C GLY A 140 -7.27 6.50 -8.02
N PHE A 141 -6.03 6.89 -8.40
CA PHE A 141 -4.85 6.10 -8.08
C PHE A 141 -4.65 6.04 -6.57
N LEU A 142 -4.31 4.86 -6.08
CA LEU A 142 -3.95 4.63 -4.69
C LEU A 142 -2.44 4.78 -4.51
N SER A 143 -2.03 5.50 -3.48
CA SER A 143 -0.67 5.49 -2.96
C SER A 143 -0.68 5.13 -1.47
N SER A 144 -0.05 4.01 -1.14
CA SER A 144 0.17 3.54 0.22
C SER A 144 1.65 3.63 0.56
N GLN A 145 2.00 4.45 1.55
CA GLN A 145 3.38 4.59 2.03
C GLN A 145 3.49 4.01 3.45
N TYR A 146 4.35 3.01 3.59
CA TYR A 146 4.58 2.25 4.82
C TYR A 146 5.85 2.74 5.50
N MET A 147 5.73 3.22 6.74
CA MET A 147 6.85 3.64 7.57
C MET A 147 7.34 2.45 8.40
N ILE A 148 8.53 1.96 8.07
CA ILE A 148 9.15 0.78 8.70
C ILE A 148 10.28 1.27 9.61
N ARG A 149 10.30 0.80 10.85
CA ARG A 149 11.40 1.03 11.78
C ARG A 149 12.26 -0.23 11.83
N ASN A 150 13.54 -0.13 11.49
CA ASN A 150 14.47 -1.26 11.59
C ASN A 150 14.92 -1.50 13.04
N GLU A 151 15.70 -2.56 13.25
CA GLU A 151 16.19 -2.95 14.59
C GLU A 151 17.07 -1.87 15.25
N ASP A 152 17.79 -1.09 14.44
CA ASP A 152 18.59 0.05 14.89
C ASP A 152 17.77 1.32 15.16
N GLY A 153 16.44 1.26 15.00
CA GLY A 153 15.53 2.40 15.18
C GLY A 153 15.49 3.40 14.03
N GLN A 154 16.23 3.17 12.95
CA GLN A 154 16.18 3.97 11.72
C GLN A 154 14.86 3.78 10.99
N ILE A 155 14.43 4.82 10.29
CA ILE A 155 13.17 4.85 9.56
C ILE A 155 13.44 4.63 8.07
N CYS A 156 12.77 3.62 7.51
CA CYS A 156 12.73 3.32 6.09
C CYS A 156 11.29 3.43 5.57
N PHE A 157 11.14 3.59 4.26
CA PHE A 157 9.82 3.67 3.61
C PHE A 157 9.69 2.65 2.49
N VAL A 158 8.50 2.09 2.36
CA VAL A 158 8.06 1.34 1.18
C VAL A 158 6.83 2.05 0.62
N GLU A 159 6.82 2.29 -0.69
CA GLU A 159 5.68 2.86 -1.39
C GLU A 159 5.03 1.81 -2.29
N TYR A 160 3.70 1.85 -2.34
CA TYR A 160 2.89 0.97 -3.17
C TYR A 160 1.89 1.83 -3.92
N TYR A 161 1.89 1.69 -5.24
CA TYR A 161 0.97 2.39 -6.15
C TYR A 161 0.05 1.38 -6.81
N CYS A 162 -1.24 1.72 -6.92
CA CYS A 162 -2.22 0.87 -7.60
C CYS A 162 -3.19 1.73 -8.40
N CYS A 163 -3.38 1.40 -9.68
CA CYS A 163 -4.46 1.97 -10.48
C CYS A 163 -5.82 1.47 -9.97
N PRO A 164 -6.87 2.30 -10.10
CA PRO A 164 -8.23 1.85 -9.80
C PRO A 164 -8.68 0.78 -10.80
N ASP A 165 -9.65 -0.03 -10.36
CA ASP A 165 -10.37 -0.97 -11.18
C ASP A 165 -11.56 -0.26 -11.83
N GLU A 166 -11.57 -0.20 -13.16
CA GLU A 166 -12.55 0.55 -13.96
C GLU A 166 -13.83 -0.25 -14.27
N GLU A 167 -13.98 -1.47 -13.75
CA GLU A 167 -15.20 -2.25 -13.89
C GLU A 167 -16.33 -1.61 -13.04
N VAL A 168 -17.01 -0.64 -13.66
CA VAL A 168 -18.23 -0.01 -13.15
C VAL A 168 -19.32 -1.11 -13.13
N PRO A 169 -19.91 -1.46 -11.97
CA PRO A 169 -21.18 -2.17 -12.02
C PRO A 169 -22.16 -1.23 -12.74
N GLU A 170 -22.66 -1.67 -13.90
CA GLU A 170 -23.79 -1.01 -14.55
C GLU A 170 -24.82 -0.69 -13.48
N SER A 171 -25.09 0.60 -13.36
CA SER A 171 -26.15 1.16 -12.53
C SER A 171 -27.35 0.23 -12.48
N GLU A 172 -27.75 -0.22 -11.29
CA GLU A 172 -29.13 -0.59 -11.04
C GLU A 172 -29.96 0.68 -11.25
N SER A 173 -30.40 0.86 -12.50
CA SER A 173 -31.39 1.83 -12.96
C SER A 173 -32.77 1.52 -12.39
#